data_AF-A0A7Y2C5A1-F1
#
_entry.id   AF-A0A7Y2C5A1-F1
#
_cell.length_a   1.000
_cell.length_b   1.000
_cell.length_c   1.000
_cell.angle_alpha   90.00
_cell.angle_beta   90.00
_cell.angle_gamma   90.00
#
_symmetry.space_group_name_H-M   'P 1'
#
loop_
_entity.id
_entity.type
_entity.pdbx_description
1 polymer ?
#
loop_
_entity_poly.entity_id
_entity_poly.type
_entity_poly.pdbx_seq_one_letter_code
_entity_poly.pdbx_strand_id
1 'polypeptide(L)'
;MYKNWFSPSQEFQDIPRGHSDSSFGHSLQTFDHFQINPKGSKIALVGYEAKMANRVRSSLFRLESPWKSLPIVDLGNLRKQDPNFAIQAGKALVADGIIPLFIGGSEDLSRVLLESFQEYRSHINLVLVDQDLNAFRIDKGYWQNVLQGAGHLKDISLMAYQSHFLSQSETSLLEDRFLDILRLGQIRKNPEASEPVARNADIISINLNVIRYSDCPEQKIPSSNGLFGEELCRISRYAGISDKLRAFAIHGIGEMSEGFSPGADIMAQCIWYFVDGVMARRSDFPVSTGHLREYLVDHQSFDDQISFWKSDLTGRWWVQLWGDEEDPKKAKMIPCTLEDYQLASNDELSERLLRFLQRLA
;
A
#
# COMPACT_ATOMS: atom_id res chain seq x y z
N MET A 1 23.28 9.14 10.58
CA MET A 1 21.92 9.16 11.13
C MET A 1 21.33 7.75 11.23
N TYR A 2 21.20 7.02 10.13
CA TYR A 2 20.54 5.70 10.08
C TYR A 2 21.13 4.58 10.96
N LYS A 3 22.44 4.60 11.23
CA LYS A 3 23.11 3.64 12.14
C LYS A 3 22.53 3.64 13.58
N ASN A 4 21.91 4.74 14.01
CA ASN A 4 21.29 4.86 15.33
C ASN A 4 19.91 4.18 15.39
N TRP A 5 19.25 4.02 14.24
CA TRP A 5 17.92 3.43 14.12
C TRP A 5 18.01 1.93 13.85
N PHE A 6 18.97 1.51 13.02
CA PHE A 6 19.00 0.17 12.47
C PHE A 6 20.25 -0.65 12.84
N SER A 7 20.07 -1.97 12.87
CA SER A 7 21.12 -2.98 12.89
C SER A 7 21.06 -3.81 11.60
N PRO A 8 22.19 -4.05 10.91
CA PRO A 8 22.21 -4.88 9.70
C PRO A 8 21.60 -6.26 9.92
N SER A 9 20.90 -6.79 8.92
CA SER A 9 20.46 -8.18 8.92
C SER A 9 21.64 -9.13 8.68
N GLN A 10 21.64 -10.28 9.36
CA GLN A 10 22.64 -11.33 9.12
C GLN A 10 22.41 -12.04 7.77
N GLU A 11 21.18 -12.05 7.27
CA GLU A 11 20.81 -12.68 5.99
C GLU A 11 21.63 -12.15 4.82
N PHE A 12 22.05 -10.88 4.88
CA PHE A 12 22.86 -10.25 3.84
C PHE A 12 24.27 -10.83 3.74
N GLN A 13 24.79 -11.41 4.83
CA GLN A 13 26.10 -12.07 4.86
C GLN A 13 26.07 -13.44 4.20
N ASP A 14 24.89 -14.06 4.11
CA ASP A 14 24.70 -15.40 3.56
C ASP A 14 24.28 -15.40 2.08
N ILE A 15 23.88 -14.25 1.50
CA ILE A 15 23.54 -14.10 0.07
C ILE A 15 24.60 -14.71 -0.89
N PRO A 16 25.92 -14.58 -0.67
CA PRO A 16 26.92 -15.19 -1.56
C PRO A 16 26.92 -16.73 -1.55
N ARG A 17 26.21 -17.38 -0.62
CA ARG A 17 26.16 -18.84 -0.46
C ARG A 17 24.78 -19.36 -0.87
N GLY A 18 24.67 -19.88 -2.09
CA GLY A 18 23.48 -20.63 -2.53
C GLY A 18 22.42 -19.82 -3.28
N HIS A 19 22.74 -18.60 -3.70
CA HIS A 19 21.89 -17.77 -4.53
C HIS A 19 22.47 -17.64 -5.95
N SER A 20 21.60 -17.47 -6.96
CA SER A 20 22.04 -17.13 -8.32
C SER A 20 22.58 -15.70 -8.39
N ASP A 21 23.46 -15.43 -9.36
CA ASP A 21 23.97 -14.07 -9.65
C ASP A 21 22.86 -13.11 -10.08
N SER A 22 21.72 -13.64 -10.53
CA SER A 22 20.50 -12.90 -10.86
C SER A 22 19.49 -12.85 -9.72
N SER A 23 19.82 -13.35 -8.53
CA SER A 23 18.92 -13.29 -7.38
C SER A 23 18.67 -11.86 -6.90
N PHE A 24 17.52 -11.63 -6.28
CA PHE A 24 17.13 -10.35 -5.71
C PHE A 24 18.15 -9.86 -4.69
N GLY A 25 18.65 -10.76 -3.82
CA GLY A 25 19.70 -10.43 -2.86
C GLY A 25 20.96 -9.90 -3.53
N HIS A 26 21.40 -10.52 -4.63
CA HIS A 26 22.57 -10.07 -5.37
C HIS A 26 22.33 -8.72 -6.06
N SER A 27 21.15 -8.52 -6.65
CA SER A 27 20.77 -7.24 -7.27
C SER A 27 20.74 -6.07 -6.26
N LEU A 28 20.48 -6.34 -4.97
CA LEU A 28 20.59 -5.34 -3.89
C LEU A 28 22.06 -5.00 -3.56
N GLN A 29 22.95 -6.00 -3.56
CA GLN A 29 24.37 -5.86 -3.16
C GLN A 29 25.16 -4.89 -4.04
N THR A 30 24.74 -4.67 -5.27
CA THR A 30 25.37 -3.68 -6.17
C THR A 30 25.30 -2.23 -5.65
N PHE A 31 24.51 -1.95 -4.60
CA PHE A 31 24.35 -0.63 -4.00
C PHE A 31 25.05 -0.43 -2.63
N ASP A 32 25.52 -1.49 -1.95
CA ASP A 32 25.96 -1.39 -0.54
C ASP A 32 27.17 -2.29 -0.20
N HIS A 33 28.38 -1.76 -0.39
CA HIS A 33 29.53 -2.24 0.38
C HIS A 33 29.57 -1.51 1.74
N PHE A 34 28.95 -2.13 2.74
CA PHE A 34 29.16 -1.90 4.18
C PHE A 34 28.76 -0.54 4.77
N GLN A 35 28.03 0.30 4.03
CA GLN A 35 27.58 1.58 4.54
C GLN A 35 26.07 1.72 4.34
N ILE A 36 25.31 1.63 5.45
CA ILE A 36 23.91 2.05 5.58
C ILE A 36 23.76 3.50 5.09
N ASN A 37 23.70 3.67 3.77
CA ASN A 37 23.64 4.93 3.06
C ASN A 37 22.50 4.83 2.06
N PRO A 38 21.29 5.25 2.44
CA PRO A 38 20.13 5.11 1.59
C PRO A 38 20.06 6.19 0.50
N LYS A 39 21.08 7.03 0.34
CA LYS A 39 21.10 8.09 -0.67
C LYS A 39 21.03 7.49 -2.08
N GLY A 40 20.02 7.89 -2.83
CA GLY A 40 19.77 7.41 -4.19
C GLY A 40 18.87 6.17 -4.26
N SER A 41 18.53 5.56 -3.11
CA SER A 41 17.53 4.49 -3.04
C SER A 41 16.11 5.08 -3.12
N LYS A 42 15.22 4.38 -3.82
CA LYS A 42 13.78 4.66 -3.85
C LYS A 42 13.05 3.98 -2.69
N ILE A 43 13.53 2.80 -2.26
CA ILE A 43 12.90 1.98 -1.22
C ILE A 43 13.92 1.63 -0.15
N ALA A 44 13.51 1.64 1.11
CA ALA A 44 14.26 1.10 2.23
C ALA A 44 13.50 -0.08 2.86
N LEU A 45 14.10 -1.28 2.85
CA LEU A 45 13.56 -2.43 3.59
C LEU A 45 13.90 -2.28 5.08
N VAL A 46 12.89 -2.34 5.93
CA VAL A 46 13.01 -2.17 7.38
C VAL A 46 12.30 -3.29 8.11
N GLY A 47 13.04 -4.06 8.91
CA GLY A 47 12.47 -5.07 9.78
C GLY A 47 12.01 -4.45 11.09
N TYR A 48 10.71 -4.48 11.37
CA TYR A 48 10.15 -4.08 12.66
C TYR A 48 10.36 -5.16 13.72
N GLU A 49 10.19 -6.42 13.33
CA GLU A 49 10.43 -7.62 14.16
C GLU A 49 11.54 -8.46 13.55
N ALA A 50 12.71 -8.48 14.17
CA ALA A 50 13.94 -9.00 13.54
C ALA A 50 13.83 -10.46 13.09
N LYS A 51 13.34 -11.37 13.95
CA LYS A 51 13.21 -12.81 13.63
C LYS A 51 12.33 -13.02 12.39
N MET A 52 11.23 -12.28 12.32
CA MET A 52 10.26 -12.41 11.24
C MET A 52 10.74 -11.77 9.94
N ALA A 53 11.20 -10.52 10.03
CA ALA A 53 11.70 -9.80 8.87
C ALA A 53 12.90 -10.52 8.24
N ASN A 54 13.74 -11.18 9.05
CA ASN A 54 14.84 -12.00 8.53
C ASN A 54 14.33 -13.23 7.76
N ARG A 55 13.30 -13.95 8.25
CA ARG A 55 12.69 -15.06 7.48
C ARG A 55 12.15 -14.59 6.13
N VAL A 56 11.45 -13.45 6.10
CA VAL A 56 10.96 -12.85 4.84
C VAL A 56 12.12 -12.48 3.92
N ARG A 57 13.20 -11.90 4.46
CA ARG A 57 14.43 -11.61 3.69
C ARG A 57 15.05 -12.86 3.10
N SER A 58 15.19 -13.95 3.87
CA SER A 58 15.75 -15.20 3.36
C SER A 58 14.97 -15.70 2.15
N SER A 59 13.64 -15.61 2.18
CA SER A 59 12.80 -15.98 1.04
C SER A 59 12.91 -14.98 -0.12
N LEU A 60 12.84 -13.68 0.15
CA LEU A 60 12.94 -12.62 -0.86
C LEU A 60 14.28 -12.66 -1.60
N PHE A 61 15.39 -12.81 -0.88
CA PHE A 61 16.74 -12.76 -1.47
C PHE A 61 17.04 -13.97 -2.36
N ARG A 62 16.29 -15.06 -2.25
CA ARG A 62 16.37 -16.22 -3.14
C ARG A 62 15.60 -16.07 -4.45
N LEU A 63 14.63 -15.16 -4.51
CA LEU A 63 13.84 -14.96 -5.72
C LEU A 63 14.71 -14.38 -6.84
N GLU A 64 14.41 -14.76 -8.08
CA GLU A 64 15.07 -14.19 -9.26
C GLU A 64 14.72 -12.72 -9.44
N SER A 65 15.69 -11.93 -9.86
CA SER A 65 15.55 -10.51 -10.16
C SER A 65 15.83 -10.27 -11.64
N PRO A 66 14.83 -9.82 -12.42
CA PRO A 66 15.05 -9.42 -13.81
C PRO A 66 15.82 -8.09 -13.92
N TRP A 67 16.07 -7.39 -12.80
CA TRP A 67 16.72 -6.09 -12.78
C TRP A 67 18.20 -6.20 -12.41
N LYS A 68 19.07 -5.60 -13.24
CA LYS A 68 20.51 -5.56 -12.98
C LYS A 68 20.88 -4.74 -11.75
N SER A 69 20.13 -3.67 -11.47
CA SER A 69 20.33 -2.81 -10.31
C SER A 69 18.98 -2.44 -9.71
N LEU A 70 18.83 -2.66 -8.41
CA LEU A 70 17.64 -2.26 -7.67
C LEU A 70 17.93 -0.96 -6.89
N PRO A 71 17.13 0.10 -7.04
CA PRO A 71 17.27 1.31 -6.22
C PRO A 71 16.68 1.07 -4.82
N ILE A 72 17.16 0.04 -4.15
CA ILE A 72 16.63 -0.46 -2.88
C ILE A 72 17.81 -0.67 -1.95
N VAL A 73 17.63 -0.25 -0.70
CA VAL A 73 18.58 -0.50 0.37
C VAL A 73 17.90 -1.35 1.44
N ASP A 74 18.59 -2.39 1.93
CA ASP A 74 18.17 -3.09 3.13
C ASP A 74 18.84 -2.46 4.34
N LEU A 75 18.05 -1.79 5.19
CA LEU A 75 18.57 -1.16 6.40
C LEU A 75 18.70 -2.16 7.55
N GLY A 76 18.23 -3.40 7.36
CA GLY A 76 18.16 -4.41 8.39
C GLY A 76 16.99 -4.16 9.34
N ASN A 77 17.22 -4.37 10.64
CA ASN A 77 16.16 -4.37 11.64
C ASN A 77 16.23 -3.11 12.50
N LEU A 78 15.07 -2.66 13.00
CA LEU A 78 15.02 -1.64 14.04
C LEU A 78 15.73 -2.15 15.30
N ARG A 79 16.50 -1.27 15.94
CA ARG A 79 17.16 -1.58 17.21
C ARG A 79 16.19 -1.73 18.38
N LYS A 80 15.01 -1.14 18.28
CA LYS A 80 13.93 -1.23 19.27
C LYS A 80 12.62 -1.52 18.55
N GLN A 81 11.92 -2.55 18.98
CA GLN A 81 10.57 -2.87 18.55
C GLN A 81 9.58 -2.02 19.35
N ASP A 82 9.60 -0.71 19.09
CA ASP A 82 8.75 0.28 19.74
C ASP A 82 8.13 1.17 18.66
N PRO A 83 6.79 1.41 18.67
CA PRO A 83 6.14 2.21 17.64
C PRO A 83 6.70 3.63 17.52
N ASN A 84 6.98 4.31 18.64
CA ASN A 84 7.50 5.68 18.60
C ASN A 84 8.91 5.74 18.01
N PHE A 85 9.75 4.76 18.36
CA PHE A 85 11.08 4.62 17.76
C PHE A 85 11.00 4.35 16.25
N ALA A 86 10.09 3.48 15.82
CA ALA A 86 9.86 3.17 14.41
C ALA A 86 9.34 4.39 13.63
N ILE A 87 8.46 5.19 14.24
CA ILE A 87 7.94 6.44 13.66
C ILE A 87 9.09 7.41 13.37
N GLN A 88 10.00 7.61 14.32
CA GLN A 88 11.14 8.52 14.10
C GLN A 88 12.09 8.03 13.00
N ALA A 89 12.31 6.71 12.92
CA ALA A 89 13.08 6.11 11.84
C ALA A 89 12.38 6.28 10.47
N GLY A 90 11.05 6.09 10.44
CA GLY A 90 10.22 6.29 9.25
C GLY A 90 10.21 7.74 8.77
N LYS A 91 10.06 8.71 9.69
CA LYS A 91 10.16 10.16 9.38
C LYS A 91 11.48 10.51 8.72
N ALA A 92 12.59 9.98 9.22
CA ALA A 92 13.91 10.21 8.63
C ALA A 92 13.99 9.72 7.17
N LEU A 93 13.41 8.55 6.86
CA LEU A 93 13.36 8.01 5.49
C LEU A 93 12.46 8.84 4.57
N VAL A 94 11.28 9.23 5.07
CA VAL A 94 10.33 10.06 4.32
C VAL A 94 10.92 11.44 4.01
N ALA A 95 11.63 12.07 4.96
CA ALA A 95 12.35 13.32 4.75
C ALA A 95 13.34 13.25 3.58
N ASP A 96 14.01 12.11 3.43
CA ASP A 96 14.99 11.87 2.38
C ASP A 96 14.33 11.41 1.05
N GLY A 97 13.00 11.39 0.98
CA GLY A 97 12.24 10.97 -0.21
C GLY A 97 12.28 9.47 -0.49
N ILE A 98 12.68 8.66 0.50
CA ILE A 98 12.76 7.20 0.41
C ILE A 98 11.44 6.61 0.90
N ILE A 99 10.92 5.60 0.18
CA ILE A 99 9.73 4.85 0.60
C ILE A 99 10.14 3.85 1.69
N PRO A 100 9.76 4.05 2.97
CA PRO A 100 9.93 3.00 3.96
C PRO A 100 9.00 1.82 3.63
N LEU A 101 9.59 0.63 3.60
CA LEU A 101 8.89 -0.64 3.50
C LEU A 101 9.12 -1.40 4.81
N PHE A 102 8.12 -1.37 5.70
CA PHE A 102 8.19 -2.09 6.97
C PHE A 102 7.72 -3.54 6.83
N ILE A 103 8.49 -4.45 7.40
CA ILE A 103 8.22 -5.89 7.47
C ILE A 103 8.14 -6.28 8.95
N GLY A 104 7.03 -6.83 9.40
CA GLY A 104 6.89 -7.23 10.81
C GLY A 104 5.59 -7.96 11.08
N GLY A 105 5.31 -8.27 12.34
CA GLY A 105 4.08 -8.95 12.75
C GLY A 105 3.07 -8.00 13.36
N SER A 106 3.51 -6.84 13.86
CA SER A 106 2.68 -5.95 14.64
C SER A 106 1.61 -5.23 13.82
N GLU A 107 0.43 -5.18 14.40
CA GLU A 107 -0.73 -4.41 13.93
C GLU A 107 -0.49 -2.89 14.10
N ASP A 108 0.50 -2.49 14.89
CA ASP A 108 0.90 -1.08 15.06
C ASP A 108 1.46 -0.47 13.78
N LEU A 109 1.87 -1.28 12.80
CA LEU A 109 2.55 -0.80 11.60
C LEU A 109 1.69 0.19 10.79
N SER A 110 0.37 0.04 10.80
CA SER A 110 -0.55 1.02 10.19
C SER A 110 -0.42 2.40 10.84
N ARG A 111 -0.31 2.45 12.17
CA ARG A 111 -0.07 3.69 12.93
C ARG A 111 1.33 4.24 12.68
N VAL A 112 2.35 3.36 12.69
CA VAL A 112 3.75 3.74 12.42
C VAL A 112 3.87 4.42 11.07
N LEU A 113 3.29 3.86 10.01
CA LEU A 113 3.31 4.46 8.68
C LEU A 113 2.62 5.83 8.65
N LEU A 114 1.41 5.91 9.23
CA LEU A 114 0.62 7.15 9.23
C LEU A 114 1.37 8.29 9.93
N GLU A 115 1.86 8.05 11.14
CA GLU A 115 2.58 9.06 11.92
C GLU A 115 3.96 9.39 11.34
N SER A 116 4.59 8.46 10.60
CA SER A 116 5.83 8.72 9.87
C SER A 116 5.65 9.71 8.72
N PHE A 117 4.43 9.80 8.17
CA PHE A 117 4.14 10.59 6.98
C PHE A 117 3.35 11.88 7.27
N GLN A 118 2.64 11.95 8.41
CA GLN A 118 1.71 13.04 8.72
C GLN A 118 2.30 14.45 8.60
N GLU A 119 3.57 14.66 8.94
CA GLU A 119 4.20 15.99 8.90
C GLU A 119 4.52 16.49 7.47
N TYR A 120 4.45 15.61 6.46
CA TYR A 120 4.90 15.92 5.10
C TYR A 120 3.77 16.24 4.12
N ARG A 121 2.52 15.87 4.44
CA ARG A 121 1.36 16.14 3.59
C ARG A 121 0.14 16.48 4.42
N SER A 122 -0.58 17.51 3.97
CA SER A 122 -1.84 17.95 4.56
C SER A 122 -3.03 17.03 4.23
N HIS A 123 -2.91 16.22 3.17
CA HIS A 123 -3.93 15.28 2.71
C HIS A 123 -3.28 13.91 2.52
N ILE A 124 -3.61 12.98 3.40
CA ILE A 124 -3.12 11.60 3.36
C ILE A 124 -4.31 10.69 3.07
N ASN A 125 -4.14 9.81 2.09
CA ASN A 125 -4.99 8.66 1.86
C ASN A 125 -4.30 7.37 2.37
N LEU A 126 -4.84 6.79 3.44
CA LEU A 126 -4.40 5.51 3.99
C LEU A 126 -5.28 4.38 3.47
N VAL A 127 -4.67 3.34 2.92
CA VAL A 127 -5.38 2.14 2.52
C VAL A 127 -4.93 0.97 3.39
N LEU A 128 -5.91 0.32 4.01
CA LEU A 128 -5.72 -0.92 4.77
C LEU A 128 -6.14 -2.10 3.89
N VAL A 129 -5.32 -3.13 3.82
CA VAL A 129 -5.66 -4.42 3.20
C VAL A 129 -5.74 -5.43 4.31
N ASP A 130 -6.95 -5.73 4.75
CA ASP A 130 -7.21 -6.52 5.95
C ASP A 130 -8.57 -7.22 5.82
N GLN A 131 -8.76 -8.32 6.56
CA GLN A 131 -10.04 -9.03 6.62
C GLN A 131 -11.10 -8.28 7.43
N ASP A 132 -10.70 -7.39 8.33
CA ASP A 132 -11.57 -6.60 9.20
C ASP A 132 -10.95 -5.27 9.66
N LEU A 133 -11.45 -4.70 10.77
CA LEU A 133 -10.96 -3.45 11.38
C LEU A 133 -10.09 -3.70 12.63
N ASN A 134 -9.31 -4.78 12.68
CA ASN A 134 -8.50 -5.13 13.85
C ASN A 134 -7.61 -3.99 14.37
N ALA A 135 -6.96 -3.23 13.48
CA ALA A 135 -6.14 -2.07 13.86
C ALA A 135 -6.91 -1.05 14.72
N PHE A 136 -8.21 -0.85 14.45
CA PHE A 136 -9.10 0.06 15.20
C PHE A 136 -9.51 -0.50 16.56
N ARG A 137 -9.49 -1.82 16.72
CA ARG A 137 -9.82 -2.47 18.00
C ARG A 137 -8.64 -2.40 18.95
N ILE A 138 -7.42 -2.59 18.44
CA ILE A 138 -6.18 -2.63 19.23
C ILE A 138 -5.88 -1.26 19.84
N ASP A 139 -5.93 -0.18 19.03
CA ASP A 139 -5.69 1.19 19.51
C ASP A 139 -6.90 2.09 19.24
N LYS A 140 -8.03 1.74 19.86
CA LYS A 140 -9.31 2.44 19.66
C LYS A 140 -9.21 3.93 19.93
N GLY A 141 -8.49 4.33 20.98
CA GLY A 141 -8.31 5.74 21.33
C GLY A 141 -7.58 6.52 20.25
N TYR A 142 -6.46 5.99 19.75
CA TYR A 142 -5.72 6.61 18.66
C TYR A 142 -6.57 6.76 17.40
N TRP A 143 -7.19 5.68 16.92
CA TRP A 143 -7.93 5.71 15.67
C TRP A 143 -9.21 6.56 15.78
N GLN A 144 -9.87 6.59 16.94
CA GLN A 144 -10.98 7.53 17.17
C GLN A 144 -10.53 8.98 17.06
N ASN A 145 -9.40 9.35 17.66
CA ASN A 145 -8.86 10.70 17.56
C ASN A 145 -8.50 11.06 16.12
N VAL A 146 -7.81 10.15 15.41
CA VAL A 146 -7.45 10.32 13.99
C VAL A 146 -8.70 10.52 13.14
N LEU A 147 -9.73 9.70 13.34
CA LEU A 147 -11.01 9.83 12.63
C LEU A 147 -11.73 11.14 13.02
N GLN A 148 -11.66 11.62 14.25
CA GLN A 148 -12.25 12.90 14.64
C GLN A 148 -11.54 14.14 14.06
N GLY A 149 -10.52 13.93 13.22
CA GLY A 149 -9.80 15.00 12.53
C GLY A 149 -8.52 15.43 13.23
N ALA A 150 -8.04 14.68 14.22
CA ALA A 150 -6.70 14.87 14.74
C ALA A 150 -5.67 14.42 13.67
N GLY A 151 -4.88 15.37 13.17
CA GLY A 151 -3.80 15.10 12.20
C GLY A 151 -4.18 15.37 10.74
N HIS A 152 -3.44 14.73 9.82
CA HIS A 152 -3.52 14.99 8.37
C HIS A 152 -4.18 13.86 7.56
N LEU A 153 -4.76 12.85 8.24
CA LEU A 153 -5.52 11.80 7.57
C LEU A 153 -6.84 12.39 7.05
N LYS A 154 -7.02 12.35 5.73
CA LYS A 154 -8.23 12.88 5.09
C LYS A 154 -9.10 11.76 4.57
N ASP A 155 -8.47 10.78 3.95
CA ASP A 155 -9.12 9.66 3.32
C ASP A 155 -8.57 8.36 3.90
N ILE A 156 -9.47 7.43 4.18
CA ILE A 156 -9.11 6.08 4.58
C ILE A 156 -9.92 5.08 3.78
N SER A 157 -9.29 4.04 3.28
CA SER A 157 -9.94 2.98 2.51
C SER A 157 -9.61 1.61 3.07
N LEU A 158 -10.51 0.65 2.84
CA LEU A 158 -10.35 -0.74 3.29
C LEU A 158 -10.57 -1.69 2.12
N MET A 159 -9.63 -2.60 1.90
CA MET A 159 -9.72 -3.63 0.87
C MET A 159 -9.72 -5.03 1.47
N ALA A 160 -10.46 -5.91 0.81
CA ALA A 160 -10.58 -7.35 1.07
C ALA A 160 -11.22 -7.73 2.42
N TYR A 161 -11.96 -6.80 3.03
CA TYR A 161 -12.68 -7.11 4.25
C TYR A 161 -13.84 -8.08 4.03
N GLN A 162 -14.26 -8.74 5.10
CA GLN A 162 -15.38 -9.67 5.12
C GLN A 162 -16.46 -9.16 6.08
N SER A 163 -17.67 -8.92 5.57
CA SER A 163 -18.76 -8.29 6.34
C SER A 163 -19.11 -9.01 7.64
N HIS A 164 -18.96 -10.33 7.70
CA HIS A 164 -19.28 -11.12 8.89
C HIS A 164 -18.25 -11.01 10.02
N PHE A 165 -17.10 -10.35 9.79
CA PHE A 165 -16.16 -9.99 10.85
C PHE A 165 -16.42 -8.60 11.45
N LEU A 166 -17.37 -7.85 10.90
CA LEU A 166 -17.67 -6.50 11.35
C LEU A 166 -18.93 -6.47 12.22
N SER A 167 -18.84 -5.76 13.33
CA SER A 167 -20.01 -5.34 14.10
C SER A 167 -20.85 -4.31 13.32
N GLN A 168 -22.08 -4.09 13.76
CA GLN A 168 -22.94 -3.06 13.19
C GLN A 168 -22.31 -1.67 13.30
N SER A 169 -21.71 -1.34 14.45
CA SER A 169 -21.01 -0.06 14.65
C SER A 169 -19.81 0.11 13.73
N GLU A 170 -19.09 -0.96 13.43
CA GLU A 170 -17.96 -0.92 12.49
C GLU A 170 -18.45 -0.78 11.05
N THR A 171 -19.56 -1.42 10.71
CA THR A 171 -20.18 -1.28 9.38
C THR A 171 -20.62 0.17 9.14
N SER A 172 -21.31 0.79 10.10
CA SER A 172 -21.66 2.21 10.02
C SER A 172 -20.43 3.10 9.94
N LEU A 173 -19.39 2.81 10.73
CA LEU A 173 -18.12 3.55 10.65
C LEU A 173 -17.50 3.48 9.25
N LEU A 174 -17.49 2.30 8.62
CA LEU A 174 -17.00 2.15 7.24
C LEU A 174 -17.81 3.00 6.27
N GLU A 175 -19.14 2.91 6.35
CA GLU A 175 -20.02 3.61 5.43
C GLU A 175 -19.90 5.13 5.54
N ASP A 176 -19.76 5.64 6.76
CA ASP A 176 -19.66 7.07 7.05
C ASP A 176 -18.25 7.63 6.79
N ARG A 177 -17.20 6.88 7.17
CA ARG A 177 -15.83 7.41 7.30
C ARG A 177 -14.81 6.88 6.33
N PHE A 178 -15.10 5.83 5.57
CA PHE A 178 -14.16 5.31 4.57
C PHE A 178 -14.50 5.80 3.17
N LEU A 179 -13.46 6.11 2.40
CA LEU A 179 -13.53 6.63 1.04
C LEU A 179 -13.84 5.50 0.07
N ASP A 180 -12.95 4.51 0.00
CA ASP A 180 -13.15 3.29 -0.77
C ASP A 180 -13.28 2.10 0.19
N ILE A 181 -14.31 1.29 -0.01
CA ILE A 181 -14.47 0.00 0.68
C ILE A 181 -14.66 -1.10 -0.38
N LEU A 182 -13.73 -2.05 -0.42
CA LEU A 182 -13.78 -3.18 -1.32
C LEU A 182 -13.86 -4.47 -0.52
N ARG A 183 -14.99 -5.16 -0.59
CA ARG A 183 -15.19 -6.48 0.02
C ARG A 183 -14.38 -7.54 -0.72
N LEU A 184 -14.00 -8.61 -0.01
CA LEU A 184 -13.33 -9.76 -0.60
C LEU A 184 -14.05 -10.25 -1.88
N GLY A 185 -15.37 -10.44 -1.83
CA GLY A 185 -16.16 -10.91 -2.96
C GLY A 185 -16.11 -10.00 -4.21
N GLN A 186 -15.97 -8.69 -4.02
CA GLN A 186 -15.81 -7.75 -5.12
C GLN A 186 -14.44 -7.91 -5.79
N ILE A 187 -13.38 -8.06 -5.01
CA ILE A 187 -12.02 -8.30 -5.52
C ILE A 187 -11.95 -9.67 -6.23
N ARG A 188 -12.63 -10.70 -5.71
CA ARG A 188 -12.72 -12.01 -6.37
C ARG A 188 -13.43 -11.93 -7.73
N LYS A 189 -14.51 -11.15 -7.81
CA LYS A 189 -15.31 -10.99 -9.03
C LYS A 189 -14.59 -10.14 -10.08
N ASN A 190 -14.12 -8.97 -9.68
CA ASN A 190 -13.35 -8.06 -10.53
C ASN A 190 -12.07 -7.65 -9.78
N PRO A 191 -10.96 -8.32 -10.06
CA PRO A 191 -9.74 -8.04 -9.36
C PRO A 191 -9.07 -6.72 -9.72
N GLU A 192 -9.40 -6.15 -10.89
CA GLU A 192 -8.92 -4.84 -11.34
C GLU A 192 -9.55 -3.70 -10.53
N ALA A 193 -10.67 -3.94 -9.84
CA ALA A 193 -11.31 -2.96 -8.95
C ALA A 193 -10.36 -2.47 -7.84
N SER A 194 -9.37 -3.28 -7.46
CA SER A 194 -8.33 -2.91 -6.48
C SER A 194 -7.29 -1.92 -6.99
N GLU A 195 -7.11 -1.80 -8.32
CA GLU A 195 -6.07 -0.95 -8.91
C GLU A 195 -6.25 0.52 -8.55
N PRO A 196 -7.44 1.14 -8.73
CA PRO A 196 -7.54 2.58 -8.52
C PRO A 196 -7.54 2.95 -7.04
N VAL A 197 -7.98 2.03 -6.16
CA VAL A 197 -7.85 2.20 -4.69
C VAL A 197 -6.37 2.21 -4.29
N ALA A 198 -5.59 1.25 -4.77
CA ALA A 198 -4.15 1.22 -4.53
C ALA A 198 -3.41 2.42 -5.18
N ARG A 199 -3.82 2.83 -6.38
CA ARG A 199 -3.24 4.00 -7.08
C ARG A 199 -3.53 5.31 -6.35
N ASN A 200 -4.68 5.43 -5.70
CA ASN A 200 -5.04 6.63 -4.95
C ASN A 200 -4.35 6.72 -3.56
N ALA A 201 -3.66 5.68 -3.11
CA ALA A 201 -3.05 5.62 -1.79
C ALA A 201 -1.76 6.46 -1.68
N ASP A 202 -1.59 7.17 -0.57
CA ASP A 202 -0.28 7.66 -0.11
C ASP A 202 0.44 6.60 0.73
N ILE A 203 -0.34 5.83 1.49
CA ILE A 203 0.13 4.81 2.42
C ILE A 203 -0.69 3.53 2.22
N ILE A 204 -0.03 2.38 2.17
CA ILE A 204 -0.67 1.06 2.19
C ILE A 204 -0.11 0.22 3.34
N SER A 205 -1.00 -0.35 4.14
CA SER A 205 -0.68 -1.34 5.18
C SER A 205 -1.41 -2.64 4.86
N ILE A 206 -0.64 -3.70 4.62
CA ILE A 206 -1.15 -5.03 4.32
C ILE A 206 -1.03 -5.94 5.54
N ASN A 207 -2.15 -6.48 6.00
CA ASN A 207 -2.21 -7.51 7.01
C ASN A 207 -2.42 -8.88 6.35
N LEU A 208 -1.53 -9.85 6.59
CA LEU A 208 -1.61 -11.19 6.01
C LEU A 208 -2.78 -12.02 6.53
N ASN A 209 -3.46 -11.60 7.59
CA ASN A 209 -4.75 -12.16 8.00
C ASN A 209 -5.80 -12.11 6.88
N VAL A 210 -5.61 -11.28 5.85
CA VAL A 210 -6.46 -11.19 4.66
C VAL A 210 -6.40 -12.43 3.75
N ILE A 211 -5.34 -13.24 3.86
CA ILE A 211 -5.15 -14.46 3.04
C ILE A 211 -6.03 -15.58 3.63
N ARG A 212 -6.42 -16.58 2.83
CA ARG A 212 -7.04 -17.78 3.39
C ARG A 212 -6.01 -18.61 4.17
N TYR A 213 -6.43 -19.19 5.29
CA TYR A 213 -5.59 -19.98 6.18
C TYR A 213 -4.83 -21.12 5.47
N SER A 214 -5.44 -21.75 4.45
CA SER A 214 -4.79 -22.84 3.70
C SER A 214 -3.51 -22.42 2.98
N ASP A 215 -3.37 -21.13 2.66
CA ASP A 215 -2.20 -20.59 1.96
C ASP A 215 -1.22 -19.90 2.93
N CYS A 216 -1.69 -19.47 4.11
CA CYS A 216 -0.90 -18.79 5.13
C CYS A 216 -1.30 -19.25 6.54
N PRO A 217 -0.84 -20.42 7.01
CA PRO A 217 -1.19 -20.94 8.33
C PRO A 217 -0.59 -20.13 9.48
N GLU A 218 0.45 -19.33 9.24
CA GLU A 218 1.12 -18.53 10.26
C GLU A 218 0.43 -17.20 10.59
N GLN A 219 -0.81 -16.99 10.14
CA GLN A 219 -1.59 -15.80 10.48
C GLN A 219 -1.79 -15.65 11.99
N LYS A 220 -1.76 -14.41 12.49
CA LYS A 220 -2.10 -14.13 13.89
C LYS A 220 -3.59 -14.32 14.17
N ILE A 221 -4.44 -14.00 13.20
CA ILE A 221 -5.91 -14.11 13.28
C ILE A 221 -6.36 -14.91 12.06
N PRO A 222 -6.33 -16.25 12.13
CA PRO A 222 -6.57 -17.11 10.97
C PRO A 222 -8.04 -17.07 10.55
N SER A 223 -8.27 -17.09 9.23
CA SER A 223 -9.60 -17.24 8.63
C SER A 223 -9.57 -18.31 7.54
N SER A 224 -10.57 -19.19 7.54
CA SER A 224 -10.69 -20.23 6.49
C SER A 224 -10.84 -19.65 5.09
N ASN A 225 -11.38 -18.43 4.98
CA ASN A 225 -11.60 -17.73 3.73
C ASN A 225 -10.77 -16.44 3.68
N GLY A 226 -10.37 -16.04 2.48
CA GLY A 226 -9.55 -14.85 2.27
C GLY A 226 -9.11 -14.76 0.81
N LEU A 227 -8.18 -13.84 0.54
CA LEU A 227 -7.48 -13.74 -0.73
C LEU A 227 -6.59 -14.97 -0.96
N PHE A 228 -6.32 -15.28 -2.23
CA PHE A 228 -5.17 -16.11 -2.58
C PHE A 228 -3.89 -15.27 -2.60
N GLY A 229 -2.74 -15.91 -2.44
CA GLY A 229 -1.43 -15.24 -2.45
C GLY A 229 -1.21 -14.42 -3.72
N GLU A 230 -1.62 -14.92 -4.89
CA GLU A 230 -1.48 -14.22 -6.18
C GLU A 230 -2.33 -12.93 -6.26
N GLU A 231 -3.46 -12.87 -5.56
CA GLU A 231 -4.30 -11.67 -5.54
C GLU A 231 -3.66 -10.58 -4.69
N LEU A 232 -3.04 -10.96 -3.56
CA LEU A 232 -2.30 -10.05 -2.73
C LEU A 232 -1.02 -9.55 -3.42
N CYS A 233 -0.34 -10.41 -4.18
CA CYS A 233 0.77 -10.04 -5.04
C CYS A 233 0.35 -8.99 -6.07
N ARG A 234 -0.82 -9.16 -6.70
CA ARG A 234 -1.36 -8.17 -7.65
C ARG A 234 -1.68 -6.83 -6.97
N ILE A 235 -2.29 -6.84 -5.78
CA ILE A 235 -2.53 -5.61 -4.99
C ILE A 235 -1.20 -4.92 -4.66
N SER A 236 -0.19 -5.69 -4.24
CA SER A 236 1.16 -5.18 -3.94
C SER A 236 1.80 -4.56 -5.18
N ARG A 237 1.61 -5.17 -6.36
CA ARG A 237 2.05 -4.59 -7.64
C ARG A 237 1.37 -3.27 -7.95
N TYR A 238 0.04 -3.18 -7.78
CA TYR A 238 -0.70 -1.93 -7.98
C TYR A 238 -0.25 -0.83 -7.01
N ALA A 239 0.03 -1.18 -5.75
CA ALA A 239 0.64 -0.28 -4.79
C ALA A 239 1.99 0.26 -5.30
N GLY A 240 2.85 -0.63 -5.80
CA GLY A 240 4.16 -0.27 -6.34
C GLY A 240 4.06 0.69 -7.53
N ILE A 241 3.11 0.45 -8.43
CA ILE A 241 2.86 1.25 -9.64
C ILE A 241 2.45 2.69 -9.35
N SER A 242 1.80 2.93 -8.21
CA SER A 242 1.33 4.26 -7.84
C SER A 242 2.47 5.27 -7.68
N ASP A 243 2.49 6.32 -8.49
CA ASP A 243 3.43 7.44 -8.30
C ASP A 243 3.18 8.22 -7.00
N LYS A 244 1.99 8.08 -6.41
CA LYS A 244 1.55 8.76 -5.19
C LYS A 244 2.06 8.08 -3.92
N LEU A 245 2.21 6.75 -3.93
CA LEU A 245 2.57 5.99 -2.73
C LEU A 245 3.95 6.40 -2.19
N ARG A 246 4.00 6.65 -0.87
CA ARG A 246 5.19 7.07 -0.13
C ARG A 246 5.53 6.19 1.06
N ALA A 247 4.64 5.33 1.54
CA ALA A 247 4.95 4.42 2.63
C ALA A 247 4.20 3.08 2.47
N PHE A 248 4.86 1.98 2.81
CA PHE A 248 4.31 0.63 2.66
C PHE A 248 4.65 -0.25 3.87
N ALA A 249 3.73 -1.09 4.30
CA ALA A 249 4.00 -2.13 5.28
C ALA A 249 3.30 -3.42 4.88
N ILE A 250 3.96 -4.53 5.19
CA ILE A 250 3.39 -5.86 5.09
C ILE A 250 3.64 -6.58 6.41
N HIS A 251 2.56 -7.09 7.01
CA HIS A 251 2.58 -7.64 8.35
C HIS A 251 1.51 -8.71 8.59
N GLY A 252 1.32 -9.16 9.83
CA GLY A 252 0.22 -10.05 10.19
C GLY A 252 0.55 -11.55 10.33
N ILE A 253 1.80 -11.95 10.12
CA ILE A 253 2.24 -13.31 10.47
C ILE A 253 2.68 -13.37 11.93
N GLY A 254 2.48 -14.51 12.58
CA GLY A 254 2.83 -14.80 13.96
C GLY A 254 4.15 -15.54 14.06
N GLU A 255 4.26 -16.42 15.05
CA GLU A 255 5.44 -17.27 15.19
C GLU A 255 5.47 -18.32 14.08
N MET A 256 6.61 -18.40 13.39
CA MET A 256 6.87 -19.42 12.38
C MET A 256 7.59 -20.61 13.02
N SER A 257 7.21 -21.82 12.61
CA SER A 257 7.95 -23.03 12.93
C SER A 257 9.34 -23.03 12.28
N GLU A 258 10.20 -23.95 12.72
CA GLU A 258 11.44 -24.23 12.01
C GLU A 258 11.13 -24.97 10.70
N GLY A 259 11.43 -24.34 9.55
CA GLY A 259 11.24 -24.94 8.24
C GLY A 259 10.61 -24.01 7.21
N PHE A 260 9.86 -24.60 6.29
CA PHE A 260 9.11 -23.89 5.25
C PHE A 260 8.02 -23.03 5.87
N SER A 261 7.95 -21.77 5.45
CA SER A 261 6.94 -20.81 5.90
C SER A 261 6.19 -20.22 4.70
N PRO A 262 4.99 -20.73 4.38
CA PRO A 262 4.15 -20.17 3.33
C PRO A 262 3.90 -18.67 3.51
N GLY A 263 3.65 -18.22 4.74
CA GLY A 263 3.43 -16.80 5.04
C GLY A 263 4.63 -15.93 4.69
N ALA A 264 5.85 -16.34 5.08
CA ALA A 264 7.07 -15.59 4.74
C ALA A 264 7.33 -15.55 3.22
N ASP A 265 7.05 -16.65 2.51
CA ASP A 265 7.18 -16.73 1.06
C ASP A 265 6.17 -15.81 0.34
N ILE A 266 4.92 -15.77 0.80
CA ILE A 266 3.93 -14.84 0.24
C ILE A 266 4.32 -13.38 0.51
N MET A 267 4.81 -13.05 1.71
CA MET A 267 5.32 -11.70 2.00
C MET A 267 6.47 -11.33 1.06
N ALA A 268 7.42 -12.26 0.85
CA ALA A 268 8.54 -12.06 -0.05
C ALA A 268 8.07 -11.80 -1.50
N GLN A 269 7.11 -12.59 -2.00
CA GLN A 269 6.53 -12.39 -3.33
C GLN A 269 5.77 -11.06 -3.43
N CYS A 270 5.01 -10.67 -2.41
CA CYS A 270 4.34 -9.38 -2.37
C CYS A 270 5.34 -8.22 -2.45
N ILE A 271 6.45 -8.29 -1.70
CA ILE A 271 7.53 -7.31 -1.77
C ILE A 271 8.18 -7.30 -3.16
N TRP A 272 8.41 -8.46 -3.76
CA TRP A 272 8.95 -8.57 -5.11
C TRP A 272 8.04 -7.89 -6.15
N TYR A 273 6.73 -8.16 -6.11
CA TYR A 273 5.76 -7.53 -7.01
C TYR A 273 5.54 -6.05 -6.73
N PHE A 274 5.65 -5.63 -5.47
CA PHE A 274 5.69 -4.22 -5.12
C PHE A 274 6.87 -3.52 -5.80
N VAL A 275 8.06 -4.14 -5.76
CA VAL A 275 9.26 -3.63 -6.43
C VAL A 275 9.09 -3.61 -7.94
N ASP A 276 8.53 -4.66 -8.55
CA ASP A 276 8.17 -4.65 -9.98
C ASP A 276 7.29 -3.45 -10.32
N GLY A 277 6.28 -3.18 -9.49
CA GLY A 277 5.42 -2.02 -9.66
C GLY A 277 6.18 -0.69 -9.58
N VAL A 278 7.08 -0.53 -8.61
CA VAL A 278 7.90 0.69 -8.47
C VAL A 278 8.84 0.89 -9.66
N MET A 279 9.41 -0.20 -10.19
CA MET A 279 10.25 -0.17 -11.38
C MET A 279 9.46 0.14 -12.66
N ALA A 280 8.16 -0.17 -12.67
CA ALA A 280 7.23 0.11 -13.76
C ALA A 280 6.56 1.50 -13.68
N ARG A 281 6.89 2.33 -12.69
CA ARG A 281 6.35 3.70 -12.58
C ARG A 281 6.66 4.53 -13.83
N ARG A 282 5.65 5.24 -14.32
CA ARG A 282 5.74 6.07 -15.52
C ARG A 282 5.63 7.56 -15.22
N SER A 283 5.43 7.96 -13.97
CA SER A 283 5.17 9.36 -13.60
C SER A 283 3.97 9.92 -14.37
N ASP A 284 2.92 9.08 -14.48
CA ASP A 284 1.69 9.36 -15.22
C ASP A 284 0.57 9.88 -14.32
N PHE A 285 0.83 10.06 -13.02
CA PHE A 285 -0.09 10.80 -12.16
C PHE A 285 -0.31 12.21 -12.75
N PRO A 286 -1.57 12.64 -12.92
CA PRO A 286 -1.92 13.83 -13.68
C PRO A 286 -1.58 15.09 -12.88
N VAL A 287 -0.31 15.50 -12.92
CA VAL A 287 0.16 16.83 -12.50
C VAL A 287 -0.14 17.86 -13.60
N SER A 288 -0.31 17.40 -14.84
CA SER A 288 -0.76 18.18 -16.00
C SER A 288 -1.59 17.31 -16.93
N THR A 289 -2.42 17.93 -17.78
CA THR A 289 -3.29 17.25 -18.75
C THR A 289 -2.62 16.95 -20.09
N GLY A 290 -1.34 17.32 -20.28
CA GLY A 290 -0.68 17.28 -21.60
C GLY A 290 -0.49 15.89 -22.24
N HIS A 291 -0.63 14.81 -21.47
CA HIS A 291 -0.59 13.42 -21.96
C HIS A 291 -1.90 12.67 -21.68
N LEU A 292 -2.97 13.41 -21.43
CA LEU A 292 -4.28 12.87 -21.14
C LEU A 292 -5.24 13.24 -22.27
N ARG A 293 -6.15 12.31 -22.57
CA ARG A 293 -7.30 12.55 -23.42
C ARG A 293 -8.55 12.69 -22.58
N GLU A 294 -9.27 13.77 -22.79
CA GLU A 294 -10.53 14.08 -22.12
C GLU A 294 -11.71 13.37 -22.80
N TYR A 295 -12.64 12.90 -21.98
CA TYR A 295 -13.90 12.27 -22.35
C TYR A 295 -15.00 12.88 -21.47
N LEU A 296 -15.92 13.63 -22.09
CA LEU A 296 -17.01 14.29 -21.39
C LEU A 296 -18.25 13.39 -21.40
N VAL A 297 -18.89 13.27 -20.24
CA VAL A 297 -20.11 12.49 -20.06
C VAL A 297 -21.21 13.40 -19.56
N ASP A 298 -22.27 13.52 -20.35
CA ASP A 298 -23.55 14.09 -19.91
C ASP A 298 -24.26 13.05 -19.04
N HIS A 299 -24.50 13.36 -17.77
CA HIS A 299 -25.15 12.45 -16.83
C HIS A 299 -26.34 13.16 -16.18
N GLN A 300 -27.53 12.54 -16.23
CA GLN A 300 -28.79 13.20 -15.86
C GLN A 300 -28.85 13.72 -14.42
N SER A 301 -28.07 13.14 -13.50
CA SER A 301 -28.01 13.58 -12.10
C SER A 301 -27.13 14.80 -11.82
N PHE A 302 -26.43 15.35 -12.83
CA PHE A 302 -25.55 16.51 -12.66
C PHE A 302 -25.90 17.60 -13.66
N ASP A 303 -25.84 18.86 -13.23
CA ASP A 303 -26.07 20.01 -14.10
C ASP A 303 -24.90 20.21 -15.09
N ASP A 304 -23.68 19.80 -14.70
CA ASP A 304 -22.47 19.89 -15.51
C ASP A 304 -21.93 18.50 -15.91
N GLN A 305 -21.15 18.47 -17.01
CA GLN A 305 -20.56 17.26 -17.59
C GLN A 305 -19.45 16.63 -16.73
N ILE A 306 -19.50 15.32 -16.52
CA ILE A 306 -18.43 14.61 -15.82
C ILE A 306 -17.23 14.44 -16.77
N SER A 307 -16.07 14.95 -16.36
CA SER A 307 -14.84 14.88 -17.14
C SER A 307 -14.01 13.65 -16.75
N PHE A 308 -13.86 12.71 -17.68
CA PHE A 308 -12.98 11.55 -17.56
C PHE A 308 -11.71 11.77 -18.37
N TRP A 309 -10.58 11.31 -17.83
CA TRP A 309 -9.27 11.48 -18.44
C TRP A 309 -8.58 10.13 -18.59
N LYS A 310 -8.08 9.85 -19.78
CA LYS A 310 -7.30 8.66 -20.08
C LYS A 310 -5.85 9.03 -20.38
N SER A 311 -4.90 8.38 -19.72
CA SER A 311 -3.48 8.52 -20.07
C SER A 311 -3.18 7.83 -21.38
N ASP A 312 -2.61 8.56 -22.34
CA ASP A 312 -2.12 7.99 -23.60
C ASP A 312 -0.86 7.11 -23.38
N LEU A 313 -0.17 7.27 -22.24
CA LEU A 313 1.04 6.53 -21.90
C LEU A 313 0.74 5.15 -21.27
N THR A 314 -0.26 5.09 -20.41
CA THR A 314 -0.54 3.91 -19.58
C THR A 314 -1.93 3.32 -19.77
N GLY A 315 -2.83 4.05 -20.45
CA GLY A 315 -4.23 3.68 -20.60
C GLY A 315 -5.06 3.80 -19.31
N ARG A 316 -4.47 4.27 -18.21
CA ARG A 316 -5.16 4.46 -16.92
C ARG A 316 -6.16 5.60 -17.00
N TRP A 317 -7.19 5.52 -16.16
CA TRP A 317 -8.28 6.46 -16.12
C TRP A 317 -8.32 7.25 -14.81
N TRP A 318 -8.78 8.49 -14.92
CA TRP A 318 -9.13 9.36 -13.81
C TRP A 318 -10.46 10.04 -14.10
N VAL A 319 -11.22 10.31 -13.06
CA VAL A 319 -12.34 11.25 -13.11
C VAL A 319 -11.89 12.55 -12.47
N GLN A 320 -12.18 13.66 -13.12
CA GLN A 320 -11.99 14.98 -12.55
C GLN A 320 -13.26 15.37 -11.82
N LEU A 321 -13.14 15.57 -10.51
CA LEU A 321 -14.21 16.18 -9.74
C LEU A 321 -13.94 17.69 -9.66
N TRP A 322 -14.99 18.46 -9.93
CA TRP A 322 -14.97 19.92 -9.93
C TRP A 322 -14.32 20.44 -8.63
N GLY A 323 -13.26 21.22 -8.77
CA GLY A 323 -12.78 22.09 -7.69
C GLY A 323 -13.47 23.44 -7.77
N ASP A 324 -13.33 24.29 -6.74
CA ASP A 324 -13.80 25.68 -6.74
C ASP A 324 -13.61 26.32 -8.13
N GLU A 325 -14.67 26.93 -8.68
CA GLU A 325 -14.73 27.52 -10.03
C GLU A 325 -13.56 28.50 -10.32
N GLU A 326 -12.92 29.04 -9.29
CA GLU A 326 -11.86 30.03 -9.37
C GLU A 326 -10.45 29.46 -9.66
N ASP A 327 -10.20 28.15 -9.52
CA ASP A 327 -8.87 27.56 -9.81
C ASP A 327 -8.94 26.13 -10.39
N PRO A 328 -8.90 25.96 -11.73
CA PRO A 328 -8.84 24.66 -12.40
C PRO A 328 -7.68 23.77 -11.95
N LYS A 329 -6.61 24.33 -11.35
CA LYS A 329 -5.48 23.56 -10.80
C LYS A 329 -5.81 22.87 -9.47
N LYS A 330 -6.95 23.20 -8.84
CA LYS A 330 -7.46 22.54 -7.63
C LYS A 330 -8.39 21.37 -7.91
N ALA A 331 -8.76 21.12 -9.17
CA ALA A 331 -9.61 19.99 -9.52
C ALA A 331 -8.98 18.66 -9.06
N LYS A 332 -9.73 17.85 -8.31
CA LYS A 332 -9.22 16.61 -7.73
C LYS A 332 -9.35 15.50 -8.78
N MET A 333 -8.20 15.01 -9.25
CA MET A 333 -8.13 13.85 -10.14
C MET A 333 -8.18 12.56 -9.33
N ILE A 334 -9.25 11.79 -9.48
CA ILE A 334 -9.47 10.54 -8.76
C ILE A 334 -9.26 9.36 -9.70
N PRO A 335 -8.35 8.42 -9.37
CA PRO A 335 -8.21 7.17 -10.11
C PRO A 335 -9.55 6.45 -10.32
N CYS A 336 -9.88 6.15 -11.58
CA CYS A 336 -11.07 5.37 -11.93
C CYS A 336 -10.73 4.24 -12.93
N THR A 337 -11.72 3.42 -13.27
CA THR A 337 -11.59 2.38 -14.31
C THR A 337 -12.31 2.77 -15.60
N LEU A 338 -12.05 2.03 -16.68
CA LEU A 338 -12.86 2.12 -17.89
C LEU A 338 -14.33 1.75 -17.63
N GLU A 339 -14.58 0.78 -16.74
CA GLU A 339 -15.93 0.37 -16.33
C GLU A 339 -16.69 1.54 -15.69
N ASP A 340 -16.03 2.35 -14.86
CA ASP A 340 -16.65 3.55 -14.28
C ASP A 340 -17.11 4.55 -15.36
N TYR A 341 -16.26 4.79 -16.37
CA TYR A 341 -16.60 5.65 -17.50
C TYR A 341 -17.80 5.08 -18.30
N GLN A 342 -17.80 3.76 -18.55
CA GLN A 342 -18.87 3.09 -19.27
C GLN A 342 -20.20 3.14 -18.52
N LEU A 343 -20.17 2.92 -17.20
CA LEU A 343 -21.36 3.07 -16.36
C LEU A 343 -21.88 4.51 -16.44
N ALA A 344 -21.00 5.50 -16.24
CA ALA A 344 -21.40 6.92 -16.26
C ALA A 344 -22.01 7.31 -17.62
N SER A 345 -21.47 6.79 -18.72
CA SER A 345 -22.00 7.00 -20.08
C SER A 345 -23.38 6.38 -20.31
N ASN A 346 -23.83 5.50 -19.41
CA ASN A 346 -25.15 4.87 -19.42
C ASN A 346 -26.04 5.40 -18.27
N ASP A 347 -25.78 6.61 -17.76
CA ASP A 347 -26.52 7.23 -16.64
C ASP A 347 -26.47 6.42 -15.32
N GLU A 348 -25.41 5.63 -15.12
CA GLU A 348 -25.16 4.89 -13.88
C GLU A 348 -23.82 5.28 -13.25
N LEU A 349 -23.76 5.46 -11.94
CA LEU A 349 -22.48 5.67 -11.23
C LEU A 349 -22.14 4.48 -10.34
N SER A 350 -20.86 4.10 -10.35
CA SER A 350 -20.38 3.10 -9.40
C SER A 350 -20.49 3.62 -7.96
N GLU A 351 -20.74 2.71 -7.01
CA GLU A 351 -20.80 3.05 -5.58
C GLU A 351 -19.56 3.83 -5.12
N ARG A 352 -18.40 3.52 -5.71
CA ARG A 352 -17.16 4.21 -5.44
C ARG A 352 -17.24 5.68 -5.84
N LEU A 353 -17.61 5.98 -7.08
CA LEU A 353 -17.70 7.36 -7.56
C LEU A 353 -18.77 8.15 -6.79
N LEU A 354 -19.89 7.52 -6.44
CA LEU A 354 -20.91 8.12 -5.59
C LEU A 354 -20.35 8.55 -4.22
N ARG A 355 -19.54 7.71 -3.57
CA ARG A 355 -18.88 8.05 -2.29
C ARG A 355 -17.91 9.23 -2.42
N PHE A 356 -17.16 9.30 -3.53
CA PHE A 356 -16.28 10.44 -3.78
C PHE A 356 -17.07 11.75 -3.91
N LEU A 357 -18.18 11.73 -4.64
CA LEU A 357 -19.03 12.89 -4.86
C LEU A 357 -19.72 13.35 -3.57
N GLN A 358 -20.27 12.42 -2.78
CA GLN A 358 -20.91 12.71 -1.49
C GLN A 358 -19.97 13.35 -0.45
N ARG A 359 -18.65 13.17 -0.59
CA ARG A 359 -17.65 13.74 0.32
C ARG A 359 -17.15 15.11 -0.10
N LEU A 360 -17.39 15.50 -1.35
CA LEU A 360 -17.04 16.81 -1.88
C LEU A 360 -18.21 17.80 -1.77
N ALA A 361 -19.45 17.29 -1.75
CA ALA A 361 -20.65 18.03 -1.34
C ALA A 361 -20.66 18.23 0.18
#